data_AF-A0A5J4N3M0-F1
#
_entry.id   AF-A0A5J4N3M0-F1
#
_cell.length_a   1.000
_cell.length_b   1.000
_cell.length_c   1.000
_cell.angle_alpha   90.00
_cell.angle_beta   90.00
_cell.angle_gamma   90.00
#
_symmetry.space_group_name_H-M   'P 1'
#
loop_
_entity.id
_entity.type
_entity.pdbx_description
1 polymer ?
#
loop_
_entity_poly.entity_id
_entity_poly.type
_entity_poly.pdbx_seq_one_letter_code
_entity_poly.pdbx_strand_id
1 'polypeptide(L)'
;MEVVARVTVPGGSPLPHICYFPPLNVIAAASSNGCLSLIDGSNGRLIRKSTFSGNSSTTPTNLCYFGGRESLVVARGCLFNARTHTKDMFLLEDIFCGPVKKPDDTITLEFNSEQSTLIDAILTSDTSYHSILRDGEVVITRHDVDCVRDTKWKTMTLTGPLSVIEKWSQSILRGGTNCDQTPLSFLVSSIGSRLLRLRTSDSMIITLNHRRNNSLMHMEAHRRLTFANWPHMGYR
;
A
#
# COMPACT_ATOMS: atom_id res chain seq x y z
N MET A 1 -13.73 23.92 -25.76
CA MET A 1 -13.57 22.92 -24.68
C MET A 1 -13.87 23.61 -23.37
N GLU A 2 -15.00 23.28 -22.78
CA GLU A 2 -15.41 23.85 -21.50
C GLU A 2 -14.61 23.16 -20.39
N VAL A 3 -13.94 23.93 -19.54
CA VAL A 3 -13.17 23.39 -18.42
C VAL A 3 -14.19 22.93 -17.36
N VAL A 4 -14.49 21.64 -17.34
CA VAL A 4 -15.56 21.05 -16.51
C VAL A 4 -15.23 21.06 -15.00
N ALA A 5 -13.95 21.17 -14.62
CA ALA A 5 -13.56 21.32 -13.23
C ALA A 5 -12.20 22.02 -13.08
N ARG A 6 -12.11 22.99 -12.17
CA ARG A 6 -10.85 23.60 -11.73
C ARG A 6 -10.58 23.16 -10.30
N VAL A 7 -9.83 22.08 -10.13
CA VAL A 7 -9.44 21.59 -8.81
C VAL A 7 -8.14 22.30 -8.40
N THR A 8 -8.22 23.21 -7.43
CA THR A 8 -7.03 23.76 -6.78
C THR A 8 -6.59 22.81 -5.69
N VAL A 9 -5.59 21.97 -5.97
CA VAL A 9 -4.95 21.16 -4.92
C VAL A 9 -4.32 22.13 -3.90
N PRO A 10 -4.65 22.02 -2.61
CA PRO A 10 -4.12 22.93 -1.59
C PRO A 10 -2.59 22.78 -1.52
N GLY A 11 -1.86 23.84 -1.90
CA GLY A 11 -0.40 23.86 -1.86
C GLY A 11 0.32 24.63 -2.97
N GLY A 12 -0.38 25.18 -3.98
CA GLY A 12 0.21 26.08 -5.00
C GLY A 12 1.29 25.48 -5.92
N SER A 13 1.75 24.26 -5.65
CA SER A 13 2.76 23.55 -6.43
C SER A 13 2.15 22.95 -7.70
N PRO A 14 2.84 23.01 -8.85
CA PRO A 14 2.37 22.35 -10.07
C PRO A 14 2.28 20.84 -9.88
N LEU A 15 1.29 20.24 -10.55
CA LEU A 15 1.03 18.80 -10.61
C LEU A 15 1.52 18.25 -11.96
N PRO A 16 2.82 17.91 -12.09
CA PRO A 16 3.38 17.44 -13.35
C PRO A 16 2.79 16.11 -13.83
N HIS A 17 2.30 15.27 -12.92
CA HIS A 17 1.80 13.94 -13.26
C HIS A 17 0.46 13.66 -12.57
N ILE A 18 -0.53 13.31 -13.39
CA ILE A 18 -1.85 12.87 -12.94
C ILE A 18 -2.21 11.55 -13.61
N CYS A 19 -2.93 10.69 -12.90
CA CYS A 19 -3.38 9.40 -13.41
C CYS A 19 -4.79 9.12 -12.89
N TYR A 20 -5.69 8.77 -13.79
CA TYR A 20 -7.00 8.24 -13.39
C TYR A 20 -6.86 6.79 -12.94
N PHE A 21 -7.49 6.45 -11.82
CA PHE A 21 -7.57 5.11 -11.25
C PHE A 21 -9.03 4.63 -11.30
N PRO A 22 -9.41 3.91 -12.37
CA PRO A 22 -10.81 3.55 -12.64
C PRO A 22 -11.53 2.79 -11.51
N PRO A 23 -10.92 1.81 -10.81
CA PRO A 23 -11.64 1.00 -9.84
C PRO A 23 -12.31 1.80 -8.71
N LEU A 24 -11.73 2.94 -8.33
CA LEU A 24 -12.26 3.80 -7.26
C LEU A 24 -12.88 5.09 -7.78
N ASN A 25 -12.86 5.33 -9.10
CA ASN A 25 -13.17 6.62 -9.69
C ASN A 25 -12.37 7.76 -9.03
N VAL A 26 -11.04 7.60 -8.93
CA VAL A 26 -10.14 8.57 -8.28
C VAL A 26 -9.07 9.03 -9.24
N ILE A 27 -8.70 10.30 -9.16
CA ILE A 27 -7.55 10.88 -9.84
C ILE A 27 -6.40 10.96 -8.82
N ALA A 28 -5.34 10.20 -9.07
CA ALA A 28 -4.08 10.32 -8.36
C ALA A 28 -3.25 11.46 -8.98
N ALA A 29 -2.75 12.37 -8.16
CA ALA A 29 -1.99 13.52 -8.60
C ALA A 29 -0.69 13.65 -7.80
N ALA A 30 0.43 13.73 -8.51
CA ALA A 30 1.74 13.94 -7.93
C ALA A 30 2.17 15.40 -8.12
N SER A 31 2.53 16.05 -7.03
CA SER A 31 3.15 17.38 -7.00
C SER A 31 4.65 17.30 -7.25
N SER A 32 5.21 18.36 -7.83
CA SER A 32 6.65 18.60 -7.92
C SER A 32 7.37 18.52 -6.57
N ASN A 33 6.70 18.91 -5.48
CA ASN A 33 7.26 18.79 -4.12
C ASN A 33 7.23 17.35 -3.59
N GLY A 34 6.76 16.41 -4.41
CA GLY A 34 6.72 15.01 -4.03
C GLY A 34 5.53 14.62 -3.17
N CYS A 35 4.50 15.45 -3.14
CA CYS A 35 3.24 15.15 -2.49
C CYS A 35 2.36 14.31 -3.42
N LEU A 36 1.73 13.26 -2.90
CA LEU A 36 0.73 12.47 -3.62
C LEU A 36 -0.66 12.78 -3.06
N SER A 37 -1.59 13.10 -3.96
CA SER A 37 -2.95 13.47 -3.63
C SER A 37 -3.93 12.55 -4.35
N LEU A 38 -4.98 12.13 -3.67
CA LEU A 38 -6.12 11.42 -4.25
C LEU A 38 -7.31 12.36 -4.32
N ILE A 39 -7.92 12.46 -5.49
CA ILE A 39 -9.03 13.37 -5.78
C ILE A 39 -10.20 12.54 -6.30
N ASP A 40 -11.40 12.73 -5.76
CA ASP A 40 -12.61 12.06 -6.25
C ASP A 40 -12.90 12.49 -7.69
N GLY A 41 -13.02 11.53 -8.61
CA GLY A 41 -13.30 11.77 -10.02
C GLY A 41 -14.70 12.31 -10.30
N SER A 42 -15.65 12.11 -9.37
CA SER A 42 -17.05 12.55 -9.53
C SER A 42 -17.25 14.02 -9.18
N ASN A 43 -16.59 14.49 -8.12
CA ASN A 43 -16.84 15.81 -7.54
C ASN A 43 -15.58 16.68 -7.39
N GLY A 44 -14.40 16.15 -7.74
CA GLY A 44 -13.13 16.87 -7.68
C GLY A 44 -12.62 17.18 -6.28
N ARG A 45 -13.20 16.58 -5.23
CA ARG A 45 -12.76 16.80 -3.84
C ARG A 45 -11.47 16.06 -3.54
N LEU A 46 -10.58 16.72 -2.82
CA LEU A 46 -9.42 16.06 -2.23
C LEU A 46 -9.92 15.03 -1.21
N ILE A 47 -9.57 13.76 -1.45
CA ILE A 47 -9.85 12.65 -0.55
C ILE A 47 -8.69 12.49 0.43
N ARG A 48 -7.47 12.52 -0.08
CA ARG A 48 -6.28 12.20 0.73
C ARG A 48 -5.07 12.91 0.17
N LYS A 49 -4.13 13.25 1.05
CA LYS A 49 -2.86 13.85 0.71
C LYS A 49 -1.78 13.25 1.59
N SER A 50 -0.74 12.71 1.00
CA SER A 50 0.45 12.23 1.71
C SER A 50 1.68 12.99 1.21
N THR A 51 2.47 13.48 2.15
CA THR A 51 3.72 14.18 1.90
C THR A 51 4.88 13.29 2.30
N PHE A 52 5.69 12.90 1.33
CA PHE A 52 6.82 12.03 1.60
C PHE A 52 8.07 12.87 1.90
N SER A 53 8.61 12.71 3.11
CA SER A 53 9.88 13.28 3.53
C SER A 53 11.03 12.38 3.08
N GLY A 54 11.33 12.37 1.77
CA GLY A 54 12.38 11.53 1.19
C GLY A 54 13.10 12.23 0.04
N ASN A 55 14.43 12.05 -0.01
CA ASN A 55 15.45 12.77 -0.78
C ASN A 55 15.03 13.53 -2.07
N SER A 56 15.47 14.79 -2.10
CA SER A 56 15.46 15.78 -3.17
C SER A 56 14.08 16.19 -3.71
N SER A 57 13.77 17.48 -3.58
CA SER A 57 12.63 18.16 -4.21
C SER A 57 12.67 18.14 -5.74
N THR A 58 13.71 17.55 -6.35
CA THR A 58 13.98 17.57 -7.78
C THR A 58 13.59 16.28 -8.51
N THR A 59 13.41 15.14 -7.82
CA THR A 59 12.99 13.90 -8.49
C THR A 59 11.47 13.89 -8.70
N PRO A 60 10.98 13.85 -9.95
CA PRO A 60 9.55 13.77 -10.21
C PRO A 60 8.98 12.44 -9.76
N THR A 61 7.74 12.46 -9.27
CA THR A 61 6.95 11.26 -9.00
C THR A 61 6.10 10.96 -10.22
N ASN A 62 6.33 9.81 -10.85
CA ASN A 62 5.57 9.31 -11.98
C ASN A 62 4.43 8.41 -11.52
N LEU A 63 3.29 8.52 -12.21
CA LEU A 63 2.08 7.74 -11.95
C LEU A 63 1.65 7.03 -13.23
N CYS A 64 1.30 5.76 -13.13
CA CYS A 64 0.77 4.98 -14.25
C CYS A 64 -0.24 3.94 -13.77
N TYR A 65 -1.41 3.89 -14.41
CA TYR A 65 -2.39 2.85 -14.14
C TYR A 65 -2.10 1.61 -14.98
N PHE A 66 -2.00 0.46 -14.32
CA PHE A 66 -1.83 -0.83 -14.95
C PHE A 66 -3.12 -1.64 -14.87
N GLY A 67 -3.90 -1.61 -15.94
CA GLY A 67 -5.23 -2.25 -15.99
C GLY A 67 -5.21 -3.77 -15.76
N GLY A 68 -4.14 -4.46 -16.17
CA GLY A 68 -4.07 -5.93 -16.01
C GLY A 68 -4.04 -6.42 -14.57
N ARG A 69 -3.75 -5.55 -13.59
CA ARG A 69 -3.80 -5.87 -12.14
C ARG A 69 -4.55 -4.82 -11.34
N GLU A 70 -5.29 -3.94 -12.01
CA GLU A 70 -6.00 -2.82 -11.39
C GLU A 70 -5.13 -2.07 -10.36
N SER A 71 -3.89 -1.81 -10.76
CA SER A 71 -2.85 -1.31 -9.86
C SER A 71 -2.37 0.05 -10.32
N LEU A 72 -2.19 0.97 -9.37
CA LEU A 72 -1.49 2.22 -9.60
C LEU A 72 0.00 1.99 -9.34
N VAL A 73 0.81 2.21 -10.36
CA VAL A 73 2.27 2.22 -10.26
C VAL A 73 2.71 3.65 -9.93
N VAL A 74 3.47 3.75 -8.85
CA VAL A 74 4.05 5.01 -8.37
C VAL A 74 5.56 4.85 -8.34
N ALA A 75 6.28 5.73 -9.02
CA ALA A 75 7.73 5.69 -9.09
C ALA A 75 8.33 7.06 -8.78
N ARG A 76 9.39 7.09 -7.96
CA ARG A 76 10.14 8.30 -7.63
C ARG A 76 11.61 7.97 -7.38
N GLY A 77 12.50 8.47 -8.25
CA GLY A 77 13.92 8.12 -8.19
C GLY A 77 14.13 6.61 -8.30
N CYS A 78 14.79 6.00 -7.30
CA CYS A 78 14.99 4.55 -7.22
C CYS A 78 13.84 3.80 -6.51
N LEU A 79 12.85 4.51 -5.98
CA LEU A 79 11.71 3.90 -5.28
C LEU A 79 10.58 3.63 -6.29
N PHE A 80 10.05 2.43 -6.26
CA PHE A 80 8.88 2.05 -7.06
C PHE A 80 7.93 1.21 -6.22
N ASN A 81 6.64 1.41 -6.43
CA ASN A 81 5.61 0.60 -5.80
C ASN A 81 4.43 0.43 -6.77
N ALA A 82 3.76 -0.71 -6.69
CA ALA A 82 2.53 -0.98 -7.42
C ALA A 82 1.50 -1.38 -6.39
N ARG A 83 0.45 -0.56 -6.26
CA ARG A 83 -0.58 -0.77 -5.24
C ARG A 83 -1.94 -0.92 -5.90
N THR A 84 -2.67 -1.94 -5.46
CA THR A 84 -4.07 -2.16 -5.84
C THR A 84 -5.00 -1.59 -4.77
N HIS A 85 -6.29 -1.53 -5.08
CA HIS A 85 -7.30 -1.15 -4.12
C HIS A 85 -7.55 -2.31 -3.14
N THR A 86 -7.85 -1.97 -1.88
CA THR A 86 -8.28 -2.93 -0.87
C THR A 86 -9.58 -2.44 -0.28
N LYS A 87 -10.66 -3.22 -0.44
CA LYS A 87 -12.02 -2.85 0.04
C LYS A 87 -12.39 -1.40 -0.33
N ASP A 88 -12.25 -1.07 -1.60
CA ASP A 88 -12.58 0.26 -2.16
C ASP A 88 -11.77 1.45 -1.62
N MET A 89 -10.55 1.19 -1.12
CA MET A 89 -9.64 2.23 -0.66
C MET A 89 -8.21 2.06 -1.22
N PHE A 90 -7.49 3.18 -1.32
CA PHE A 90 -6.09 3.24 -1.70
C PHE A 90 -5.24 3.85 -0.58
N LEU A 91 -4.29 3.07 -0.03
CA LEU A 91 -3.37 3.48 1.04
C LEU A 91 -2.16 4.23 0.44
N LEU A 92 -1.76 5.36 1.04
CA LEU A 92 -0.71 6.26 0.53
C LEU A 92 0.57 6.29 1.35
N GLU A 93 0.51 6.24 2.67
CA GLU A 93 1.60 6.67 3.55
C GLU A 93 2.83 5.74 3.50
N ASP A 94 2.62 4.44 3.31
CA ASP A 94 3.70 3.45 3.22
C ASP A 94 4.14 3.14 1.76
N ILE A 95 3.68 3.89 0.76
CA ILE A 95 4.00 3.65 -0.67
C ILE A 95 5.50 3.71 -0.95
N PHE A 96 6.22 4.64 -0.33
CA PHE A 96 7.65 4.84 -0.57
C PHE A 96 8.54 4.27 0.53
N CYS A 97 8.03 3.35 1.35
CA CYS A 97 8.89 2.60 2.27
C CYS A 97 9.80 1.65 1.47
N GLY A 98 11.06 2.05 1.31
CA GLY A 98 12.08 1.26 0.65
C GLY A 98 12.55 0.07 1.51
N PRO A 99 13.40 -0.80 0.95
CA PRO A 99 13.90 -1.94 1.68
C PRO A 99 14.80 -1.53 2.85
N VAL A 100 14.57 -2.15 4.00
CA VAL A 100 15.22 -1.89 5.28
C VAL A 100 16.43 -2.79 5.45
N LYS A 101 17.55 -2.24 5.94
CA LYS A 101 18.79 -3.01 6.13
C LYS A 101 19.05 -3.32 7.60
N LYS A 102 18.73 -2.38 8.50
CA LYS A 102 19.01 -2.51 9.93
C LYS A 102 17.72 -2.64 10.74
N PRO A 103 17.76 -3.37 11.86
CA PRO A 103 16.61 -3.51 12.77
C PRO A 103 16.15 -2.18 13.38
N ASP A 104 17.03 -1.17 13.44
CA ASP A 104 16.76 0.14 14.03
C ASP A 104 16.27 1.17 13.00
N ASP A 105 16.23 0.80 11.71
CA ASP A 105 15.70 1.69 10.68
C ASP A 105 14.20 1.91 10.91
N THR A 106 13.78 3.17 10.82
CA THR A 106 12.38 3.57 11.01
C THR A 106 11.54 3.18 9.80
N ILE A 107 10.42 2.52 10.04
CA ILE A 107 9.43 2.14 9.03
C ILE A 107 8.08 2.78 9.35
N THR A 108 7.27 2.96 8.32
CA THR A 108 5.86 3.38 8.45
C THR A 108 4.97 2.29 7.87
N LEU A 109 3.97 1.84 8.65
CA LEU A 109 2.93 0.93 8.19
C LEU A 109 1.59 1.63 8.26
N GLU A 110 0.86 1.66 7.14
CA GLU A 110 -0.50 2.22 7.07
C GLU A 110 -1.56 1.13 7.15
N PHE A 111 -2.62 1.38 7.91
CA PHE A 111 -3.71 0.46 8.17
C PHE A 111 -5.04 1.11 7.78
N ASN A 112 -5.96 0.31 7.26
CA ASN A 112 -7.31 0.76 6.96
C ASN A 112 -8.14 0.94 8.25
N SER A 113 -9.32 1.54 8.12
CA SER A 113 -10.23 1.80 9.24
C SER A 113 -10.55 0.55 10.09
N GLU A 114 -10.79 -0.60 9.45
CA GLU A 114 -11.08 -1.87 10.14
C GLU A 114 -9.87 -2.43 10.91
N GLN A 115 -8.68 -2.37 10.33
CA GLN A 115 -7.44 -2.74 11.01
C GLN A 115 -7.13 -1.76 12.14
N SER A 116 -7.39 -0.46 11.95
CA SER A 116 -7.21 0.57 12.98
C SER A 116 -8.10 0.31 14.19
N THR A 117 -9.38 -0.01 14.00
CA THR A 117 -10.28 -0.30 15.12
C THR A 117 -9.86 -1.55 15.90
N LEU A 118 -9.37 -2.58 15.19
CA LEU A 118 -8.80 -3.76 15.83
C LEU A 118 -7.53 -3.43 16.62
N ILE A 119 -6.62 -2.63 16.06
CA ILE A 119 -5.41 -2.18 16.76
C ILE A 119 -5.79 -1.37 18.00
N ASP A 120 -6.74 -0.44 17.88
CA ASP A 120 -7.22 0.36 19.00
C ASP A 120 -7.83 -0.51 20.11
N ALA A 121 -8.58 -1.55 19.76
CA ALA A 121 -9.09 -2.52 20.71
C ALA A 121 -7.97 -3.30 21.43
N ILE A 122 -6.91 -3.70 20.71
CA ILE A 122 -5.73 -4.37 21.28
C ILE A 122 -4.97 -3.44 22.23
N LEU A 123 -4.78 -2.18 21.84
CA LEU A 123 -4.07 -1.19 22.66
C LEU A 123 -4.87 -0.80 23.92
N THR A 124 -6.19 -0.90 23.86
CA THR A 124 -7.08 -0.61 25.00
C THR A 124 -7.21 -1.82 25.93
N SER A 125 -7.18 -3.05 25.38
CA SER A 125 -7.41 -4.27 26.16
C SER A 125 -6.23 -4.66 27.04
N ASP A 126 -5.00 -4.44 26.59
CA ASP A 126 -3.80 -4.77 27.37
C ASP A 126 -2.72 -3.69 27.26
N THR A 127 -2.40 -3.12 28.43
CA THR A 127 -1.33 -2.13 28.60
C THR A 127 0.04 -2.64 28.19
N SER A 128 0.27 -3.96 28.17
CA SER A 128 1.54 -4.57 27.79
C SER A 128 1.89 -4.37 26.32
N TYR A 129 0.90 -4.36 25.42
CA TYR A 129 1.13 -4.08 24.00
C TYR A 129 1.42 -2.60 23.77
N HIS A 130 0.74 -1.73 24.52
CA HIS A 130 0.94 -0.29 24.44
C HIS A 130 2.32 0.12 25.00
N SER A 131 2.82 -0.54 26.05
CA SER A 131 4.15 -0.24 26.60
C SER A 131 5.26 -0.58 25.59
N ILE A 132 5.18 -1.70 24.88
CA ILE A 132 6.17 -2.06 23.83
C ILE A 132 6.30 -0.94 22.78
N LEU A 133 5.16 -0.41 22.32
CA LEU A 133 5.17 0.68 21.33
C LEU A 133 5.69 1.99 21.92
N ARG A 134 5.30 2.31 23.16
CA ARG A 134 5.73 3.53 23.85
C ARG A 134 7.22 3.54 24.14
N ASP A 135 7.74 2.43 24.66
CA ASP A 135 9.15 2.26 25.04
C ASP A 135 10.05 2.21 23.81
N GLY A 136 9.53 1.73 22.68
CA GLY A 136 10.22 1.73 21.40
C GLY A 136 9.99 2.97 20.54
N GLU A 137 9.49 4.07 21.13
CA GLU A 137 9.29 5.38 20.49
C GLU A 137 8.44 5.33 19.20
N VAL A 138 7.47 4.41 19.14
CA VAL A 138 6.58 4.27 17.98
C VAL A 138 5.51 5.36 18.02
N VAL A 139 5.48 6.17 16.97
CA VAL A 139 4.49 7.22 16.78
C VAL A 139 3.26 6.63 16.09
N ILE A 140 2.12 6.77 16.76
CA ILE A 140 0.81 6.41 16.23
C ILE A 140 0.13 7.68 15.72
N THR A 141 -0.10 7.77 14.42
CA THR A 141 -0.81 8.88 13.80
C THR A 141 -2.12 8.40 13.19
N ARG A 142 -3.22 9.06 13.56
CA ARG A 142 -4.54 8.80 13.00
C ARG A 142 -4.85 9.87 11.96
N HIS A 143 -5.29 9.38 10.82
CA HIS A 143 -5.47 10.15 9.62
C HIS A 143 -6.97 10.25 9.36
N ASP A 144 -7.60 11.19 10.05
CA ASP A 144 -9.00 11.54 9.79
C ASP A 144 -9.05 12.64 8.74
N VAL A 145 -9.95 12.49 7.79
CA VAL A 145 -10.10 13.45 6.70
C VAL A 145 -11.45 14.12 6.86
N ASP A 146 -11.46 15.32 7.45
CA ASP A 146 -12.69 16.10 7.69
C ASP A 146 -13.50 16.36 6.40
N CYS A 147 -12.85 16.37 5.22
CA CYS A 147 -13.51 16.68 3.95
C CYS A 147 -14.27 15.52 3.30
N VAL A 148 -14.11 14.28 3.81
CA VAL A 148 -14.86 13.11 3.31
C VAL A 148 -15.55 12.44 4.49
N ARG A 149 -16.89 12.58 4.56
CA ARG A 149 -17.75 11.95 5.60
C ARG A 149 -17.77 10.41 5.56
N ASP A 150 -17.06 9.81 4.63
CA ASP A 150 -17.00 8.37 4.44
C ASP A 150 -15.89 7.79 5.31
N THR A 151 -16.29 7.01 6.32
CA THR A 151 -15.38 6.40 7.31
C THR A 151 -14.37 5.44 6.69
N LYS A 152 -14.58 5.03 5.44
CA LYS A 152 -13.66 4.14 4.72
C LYS A 152 -12.28 4.75 4.50
N TRP A 153 -12.15 6.07 4.39
CA TRP A 153 -10.88 6.76 4.11
C TRP A 153 -10.06 7.09 5.35
N LYS A 154 -10.56 6.72 6.54
CA LYS A 154 -9.80 6.85 7.79
C LYS A 154 -8.71 5.80 7.81
N THR A 155 -7.48 6.24 8.00
CA THR A 155 -6.33 5.35 8.13
C THR A 155 -5.56 5.63 9.42
N MET A 156 -4.70 4.69 9.77
CA MET A 156 -3.81 4.79 10.93
C MET A 156 -2.42 4.40 10.48
N THR A 157 -1.41 5.16 10.90
CA THR A 157 -0.01 4.82 10.65
C THR A 157 0.74 4.53 11.94
N LEU A 158 1.52 3.46 11.91
CA LEU A 158 2.52 3.14 12.93
C LEU A 158 3.89 3.47 12.35
N THR A 159 4.60 4.44 12.95
CA THR A 159 5.94 4.84 12.53
C THR A 159 6.94 4.61 13.65
N GLY A 160 7.96 3.79 13.43
CA GLY A 160 8.98 3.50 14.42
C GLY A 160 9.99 2.45 13.96
N PRO A 161 10.91 2.00 14.83
CA PRO A 161 11.95 1.04 14.46
C PRO A 161 11.36 -0.32 14.05
N LEU A 162 11.93 -0.92 12.99
CA LEU A 162 11.51 -2.24 12.49
C LEU A 162 11.47 -3.30 13.61
N SER A 163 12.49 -3.35 14.46
CA SER A 163 12.61 -4.33 15.53
C SER A 163 11.49 -4.23 16.58
N VAL A 164 11.01 -3.02 16.86
CA VAL A 164 9.94 -2.78 17.83
C VAL A 164 8.61 -3.24 17.25
N ILE A 165 8.32 -2.88 15.99
CA ILE A 165 7.09 -3.29 15.31
C ILE A 165 7.04 -4.82 15.12
N GLU A 166 8.18 -5.45 14.83
CA GLU A 166 8.29 -6.92 14.80
C GLU A 166 7.99 -7.55 16.15
N LYS A 167 8.63 -7.07 17.23
CA LYS A 167 8.37 -7.55 18.59
C LYS A 167 6.91 -7.39 18.97
N TRP A 168 6.32 -6.23 18.69
CA TRP A 168 4.91 -5.97 18.96
C TRP A 168 3.98 -6.93 18.20
N SER A 169 4.24 -7.15 16.90
CA SER A 169 3.45 -8.09 16.09
C SER A 169 3.53 -9.53 16.62
N GLN A 170 4.69 -9.96 17.12
CA GLN A 170 4.90 -11.27 17.71
C GLN A 170 4.22 -11.39 19.08
N SER A 171 4.24 -10.33 19.89
CA SER A 171 3.53 -10.30 21.17
C SER A 171 2.02 -10.46 20.99
N ILE A 172 1.44 -9.78 20.00
CA ILE A 172 0.02 -9.94 19.65
C ILE A 172 -0.29 -11.39 19.27
N LEU A 173 0.55 -12.00 18.43
CA LEU A 173 0.37 -13.39 18.01
C LEU A 173 0.45 -14.37 19.19
N ARG A 174 1.35 -14.11 20.16
CA ARG A 174 1.53 -14.96 21.35
C ARG A 174 0.43 -14.80 22.39
N GLY A 175 -0.15 -13.61 22.52
CA GLY A 175 -1.33 -13.40 23.37
C GLY A 175 -2.62 -13.98 22.78
N GLY A 176 -2.57 -14.38 21.51
CA GLY A 176 -3.69 -14.86 20.71
C GLY A 176 -4.09 -16.34 20.88
N THR A 177 -3.86 -16.98 22.02
CA THR A 177 -4.04 -18.46 22.07
C THR A 177 -5.46 -18.93 22.37
N ASN A 178 -6.45 -18.06 22.64
CA ASN A 178 -7.81 -18.47 23.00
C ASN A 178 -8.91 -17.68 22.24
N CYS A 179 -9.80 -18.42 21.57
CA CYS A 179 -11.09 -18.05 20.93
C CYS A 179 -11.07 -17.18 19.64
N ASP A 180 -11.65 -17.72 18.55
CA ASP A 180 -12.00 -17.11 17.25
C ASP A 180 -11.20 -15.87 16.80
N GLN A 181 -9.95 -16.11 16.40
CA GLN A 181 -8.96 -15.07 16.10
C GLN A 181 -8.72 -14.79 14.62
N THR A 182 -9.67 -15.12 13.76
CA THR A 182 -9.53 -14.88 12.32
C THR A 182 -9.15 -13.41 12.01
N PRO A 183 -9.78 -12.34 12.56
CA PRO A 183 -9.39 -10.97 12.25
C PRO A 183 -7.97 -10.62 12.75
N LEU A 184 -7.58 -11.10 13.92
CA LEU A 184 -6.25 -10.89 14.48
C LEU A 184 -5.17 -11.57 13.62
N SER A 185 -5.45 -12.80 13.19
CA SER A 185 -4.54 -13.56 12.32
C SER A 185 -4.35 -12.88 10.96
N PHE A 186 -5.41 -12.31 10.38
CA PHE A 186 -5.33 -11.52 9.15
C PHE A 186 -4.53 -10.23 9.36
N LEU A 187 -4.71 -9.55 10.49
CA LEU A 187 -3.92 -8.37 10.85
C LEU A 187 -2.43 -8.70 10.95
N VAL A 188 -2.07 -9.74 11.72
CA VAL A 188 -0.68 -10.17 11.91
C VAL A 188 -0.07 -10.66 10.60
N SER A 189 -0.82 -11.41 9.78
CA SER A 189 -0.37 -11.85 8.45
C SER A 189 -0.14 -10.67 7.50
N SER A 190 -1.02 -9.66 7.54
CA SER A 190 -0.87 -8.40 6.79
C SER A 190 0.37 -7.62 7.22
N ILE A 191 0.64 -7.54 8.53
CA ILE A 191 1.86 -6.93 9.08
C ILE A 191 3.08 -7.73 8.61
N GLY A 192 3.09 -9.05 8.84
CA GLY A 192 4.21 -9.93 8.47
C GLY A 192 4.55 -9.89 6.98
N SER A 193 3.55 -9.88 6.10
CA SER A 193 3.75 -9.76 4.65
C SER A 193 4.42 -8.44 4.25
N ARG A 194 4.04 -7.33 4.90
CA ARG A 194 4.65 -6.01 4.66
C ARG A 194 6.06 -5.91 5.24
N LEU A 195 6.28 -6.42 6.44
CA LEU A 195 7.63 -6.51 7.04
C LEU A 195 8.56 -7.37 6.19
N LEU A 196 8.08 -8.50 5.66
CA LEU A 196 8.83 -9.33 4.72
C LEU A 196 9.16 -8.55 3.44
N ARG A 197 8.20 -7.78 2.89
CA ARG A 197 8.44 -6.95 1.70
C ARG A 197 9.51 -5.88 1.96
N LEU A 198 9.54 -5.27 3.14
CA LEU A 198 10.55 -4.29 3.55
C LEU A 198 11.93 -4.94 3.70
N ARG A 199 12.02 -6.19 4.15
CA ARG A 199 13.30 -6.92 4.21
C ARG A 199 13.78 -7.40 2.84
N THR A 200 12.86 -7.57 1.90
CA THR A 200 13.19 -8.12 0.58
C THR A 200 13.72 -7.02 -0.33
N SER A 201 14.94 -7.20 -0.84
CA SER A 201 15.52 -6.29 -1.84
C SER A 201 14.72 -6.31 -3.15
N ASP A 202 14.66 -5.15 -3.81
CA ASP A 202 13.96 -5.03 -5.08
C ASP A 202 14.59 -5.89 -6.19
N SER A 203 15.91 -6.04 -6.18
CA SER A 203 16.62 -6.94 -7.10
C SER A 203 16.19 -8.40 -6.92
N MET A 204 15.99 -8.85 -5.69
CA MET A 204 15.49 -10.19 -5.40
C MET A 204 14.05 -10.37 -5.89
N ILE A 205 13.19 -9.37 -5.72
CA ILE A 205 11.80 -9.40 -6.21
C ILE A 205 11.75 -9.44 -7.73
N ILE A 206 12.54 -8.61 -8.40
CA ILE A 206 12.64 -8.62 -9.86
C ILE A 206 13.12 -9.99 -10.34
N THR A 207 14.15 -10.56 -9.70
CA THR A 207 14.69 -11.89 -10.05
C THR A 207 13.65 -13.00 -9.86
N LEU A 208 12.93 -13.00 -8.74
CA LEU A 208 11.87 -13.99 -8.46
C LEU A 208 10.72 -13.90 -9.46
N ASN A 209 10.30 -12.68 -9.80
CA ASN A 209 9.23 -12.44 -10.78
C ASN A 209 9.66 -12.80 -12.21
N HIS A 210 10.90 -12.49 -12.60
CA HIS A 210 11.44 -12.88 -13.89
C HIS A 210 11.44 -14.40 -14.07
N ARG A 211 11.89 -15.15 -13.06
CA ARG A 211 11.87 -16.62 -13.07
C ARG A 211 10.46 -17.20 -13.16
N ARG A 212 9.49 -16.61 -12.46
CA ARG A 212 8.09 -17.04 -12.49
C ARG A 212 7.44 -16.81 -13.87
N ASN A 213 7.76 -15.71 -14.53
CA ASN A 213 7.22 -15.45 -15.87
C ASN A 213 7.82 -16.41 -16.91
N ASN A 214 9.11 -16.77 -16.80
CA ASN A 214 9.70 -17.75 -17.70
C ASN A 214 9.03 -19.13 -17.57
N SER A 215 8.74 -19.60 -16.35
CA SER A 215 8.03 -20.87 -16.19
C SER A 215 6.60 -20.83 -16.73
N LEU A 216 5.86 -19.73 -16.52
CA LEU A 216 4.52 -19.54 -17.12
C LEU A 216 4.57 -19.51 -18.65
N MET A 217 5.57 -18.84 -19.24
CA MET A 217 5.76 -18.82 -20.69
C MET A 217 6.08 -20.22 -21.24
N HIS A 218 6.92 -20.99 -20.56
CA HIS A 218 7.20 -22.37 -20.95
C HIS A 218 5.97 -23.28 -20.83
N MET A 219 5.16 -23.10 -19.78
CA MET A 219 3.89 -23.85 -19.63
C MET A 219 2.87 -23.48 -20.71
N GLU A 220 2.74 -22.20 -21.06
CA GLU A 220 1.86 -21.78 -22.15
C GLU A 220 2.37 -22.26 -23.51
N ALA A 221 3.69 -22.25 -23.75
CA ALA A 221 4.29 -22.84 -24.94
C ALA A 221 4.01 -24.34 -25.03
N HIS A 222 4.15 -25.07 -23.91
CA HIS A 222 3.81 -26.49 -23.83
C HIS A 222 2.31 -26.73 -24.06
N ARG A 223 1.43 -25.91 -23.50
CA ARG A 223 -0.02 -25.97 -23.74
C ARG A 223 -0.35 -25.77 -25.22
N ARG A 224 0.31 -24.85 -25.92
CA ARG A 224 0.10 -24.64 -27.36
C ARG A 224 0.53 -25.86 -28.19
N LEU A 225 1.63 -26.50 -27.83
CA LEU A 225 2.09 -27.73 -28.48
C LEU A 225 1.12 -28.89 -28.24
N THR A 226 0.62 -29.06 -27.02
CA THR A 226 -0.36 -30.11 -26.71
C THR A 226 -1.74 -29.80 -27.28
N PHE A 227 -2.13 -28.53 -27.39
CA PHE A 227 -3.41 -28.14 -28.00
C PHE A 227 -3.46 -28.44 -29.50
N ALA A 228 -2.34 -28.28 -30.22
CA ALA A 228 -2.24 -28.64 -31.64
C ALA A 228 -2.30 -30.15 -31.89
N ASN A 229 -1.85 -30.96 -30.92
CA ASN A 229 -1.90 -32.42 -30.97
C ASN A 229 -3.10 -33.00 -30.20
N TRP A 230 -3.95 -32.15 -29.64
CA TRP A 230 -5.15 -32.61 -28.95
C TRP A 230 -6.06 -33.20 -30.02
N PRO A 231 -6.55 -34.44 -29.87
CA PRO A 231 -7.56 -34.95 -30.77
C PRO A 231 -8.76 -34.03 -30.60
N HIS A 232 -8.96 -33.10 -31.54
CA HIS A 232 -10.17 -32.30 -31.63
C HIS A 232 -11.29 -33.30 -31.91
N MET A 233 -11.79 -33.89 -30.82
CA MET A 233 -12.96 -34.74 -30.79
C MET A 233 -14.01 -33.99 -31.59
N GLY A 234 -14.52 -34.62 -32.65
CA GLY A 234 -15.53 -34.05 -33.53
C GLY A 234 -16.75 -33.65 -32.72
N TYR A 235 -16.73 -32.43 -32.18
CA TYR A 235 -17.87 -31.79 -31.56
C TYR A 235 -18.88 -31.62 -32.71
N ARG A 236 -19.98 -32.38 -32.61
CA ARG A 236 -21.17 -32.20 -33.43
C ARG A 236 -21.77 -30.83 -33.20
#